data_AF-A0AAW5QR99-F1
#
_entry.id   AF-A0AAW5QR99-F1
#
_cell.length_a   1.000
_cell.length_b   1.000
_cell.length_c   1.000
_cell.angle_alpha   90.00
_cell.angle_beta   90.00
_cell.angle_gamma   90.00
#
_symmetry.space_group_name_H-M   'P 1'
#
loop_
_entity.id
_entity.type
_entity.pdbx_description
1 polymer ?
#
loop_
_entity_poly.entity_id
_entity_poly.type
_entity_poly.pdbx_seq_one_letter_code
_entity_poly.pdbx_strand_id
1 'polypeptide(L)' 'MRKPHYVERATRVGGRKKRAGTARSSDPNSPSSKEIREWAVEEGFEVPARGRLPQSLVDEYVAAH' A
#
# COMPACT_ATOMS: atom_id res chain seq x y z
N MET A 1 9.60 42.22 -14.05
CA MET A 1 10.88 41.58 -14.45
C MET A 1 10.57 40.54 -15.52
N ARG A 2 10.98 40.78 -16.79
CA ARG A 2 10.70 39.88 -17.92
C ARG A 2 11.58 38.63 -17.77
N LYS A 3 10.97 37.45 -17.64
CA LYS A 3 11.74 36.20 -17.58
C LYS A 3 12.42 35.98 -18.94
N PRO A 4 13.67 35.48 -18.97
CA PRO A 4 14.37 35.25 -20.23
C PRO A 4 13.67 34.12 -21.00
N HIS A 5 13.50 34.32 -22.32
CA HIS A 5 12.83 33.40 -23.26
C HIS A 5 13.29 31.95 -23.15
N TYR A 6 14.54 31.74 -22.73
CA TYR A 6 15.12 30.41 -22.52
C TYR A 6 14.43 29.61 -21.41
N VAL A 7 13.96 30.26 -20.34
CA VAL A 7 13.30 29.59 -19.21
C VAL A 7 11.87 29.16 -19.57
N GLU A 8 11.18 29.90 -20.43
CA GLU A 8 9.82 29.57 -20.90
C GLU A 8 9.80 28.38 -21.86
N ARG A 9 10.86 28.24 -22.67
CA ARG A 9 11.02 27.14 -23.63
C ARG A 9 11.65 25.89 -23.01
N ALA A 10 12.15 25.95 -21.77
CA ALA A 10 12.81 24.84 -21.13
C ALA A 10 11.80 23.85 -20.51
N THR A 11 11.80 22.61 -20.97
CA THR A 11 11.09 21.51 -20.30
C THR A 11 11.89 21.02 -19.11
N ARG A 12 11.24 20.76 -17.96
CA ARG A 12 11.91 20.24 -16.76
C ARG A 12 12.47 18.83 -17.01
N VAL A 13 13.78 18.73 -17.20
CA VAL A 13 14.51 17.44 -17.33
C VAL A 13 15.05 17.03 -15.96
N GLY A 14 14.15 16.64 -15.04
CA GLY A 14 14.57 16.20 -13.71
C GLY A 14 13.60 16.56 -12.60
N GLY A 15 12.78 15.59 -12.22
CA GLY A 15 12.13 15.51 -10.92
C GLY A 15 12.35 14.10 -10.43
N ARG A 16 12.55 13.91 -9.11
CA ARG A 16 12.54 12.57 -8.53
C ARG A 16 11.17 11.98 -8.89
N LYS A 17 11.13 11.08 -9.88
CA LYS A 17 9.99 10.19 -10.07
C LYS A 17 9.83 9.54 -8.70
N LYS A 18 8.80 9.92 -7.95
CA LYS A 18 8.40 9.11 -6.81
C LYS A 18 8.09 7.78 -7.48
N ARG A 19 9.03 6.83 -7.40
CA ARG A 19 8.68 5.43 -7.60
C ARG A 19 7.54 5.29 -6.62
N ALA A 20 6.33 5.13 -7.13
CA ALA A 20 5.25 4.59 -6.33
C ALA A 20 5.84 3.28 -5.83
N GLY A 21 6.42 3.30 -4.63
CA GLY A 21 6.85 2.09 -3.96
C GLY A 21 5.54 1.37 -3.80
N THR A 22 5.31 0.38 -4.68
CA THR A 22 4.09 -0.40 -4.86
C THR A 22 3.01 0.06 -3.89
N ALA A 23 2.25 1.08 -4.28
CA ALA A 23 1.01 1.39 -3.59
C ALA A 23 0.16 0.15 -3.84
N ARG A 24 0.21 -0.80 -2.90
CA ARG A 24 -0.61 -1.99 -2.95
C ARG A 24 -2.00 -1.45 -2.77
N SER A 25 -2.83 -1.54 -3.82
CA SER A 25 -4.26 -1.33 -3.69
C SER A 25 -4.71 -2.21 -2.53
N SER A 26 -5.03 -1.57 -1.41
CA SER A 26 -5.90 -2.16 -0.42
C SER A 26 -7.26 -2.16 -1.09
N ASP A 27 -7.81 -3.33 -1.38
CA ASP A 27 -9.18 -3.42 -1.86
C ASP A 27 -10.08 -2.81 -0.78
N PRO A 28 -10.85 -1.76 -1.07
CA PRO A 28 -11.69 -1.10 -0.05
C PRO A 28 -12.78 -2.04 0.49
N ASN A 29 -13.03 -3.14 -0.22
CA ASN A 29 -13.97 -4.20 0.14
C ASN A 29 -13.30 -5.41 0.81
N SER A 30 -11.97 -5.44 0.91
CA SER A 30 -11.27 -6.51 1.62
C SER A 30 -11.26 -6.21 3.11
N PRO A 31 -11.54 -7.19 3.99
CA PRO A 31 -11.46 -7.01 5.43
C PRO A 31 -10.10 -6.41 5.80
N SER A 32 -10.11 -5.49 6.77
CA SER A 32 -8.91 -4.72 7.05
C SER A 32 -7.80 -5.68 7.45
N SER A 33 -6.63 -5.56 6.81
CA SER A 33 -5.44 -6.32 7.18
C SER A 33 -5.04 -6.14 8.66
N LYS A 34 -5.61 -5.14 9.34
CA LYS A 34 -5.48 -4.95 10.78
C LYS A 34 -6.38 -5.91 11.58
N GLU A 35 -7.65 -6.01 11.23
CA GLU A 35 -8.65 -6.86 11.92
C GLU A 35 -8.26 -8.33 11.83
N ILE A 36 -7.91 -8.78 10.61
CA ILE A 36 -7.46 -10.16 10.39
C ILE A 36 -6.16 -10.44 11.18
N ARG A 37 -5.27 -9.45 11.35
CA ARG A 37 -4.05 -9.62 12.14
C ARG A 37 -4.36 -9.76 13.63
N GLU A 38 -5.27 -8.96 14.15
CA GLU A 38 -5.69 -9.02 15.56
C GLU A 38 -6.32 -10.38 15.85
N TRP A 39 -7.29 -10.81 15.05
CA TRP A 39 -7.90 -12.14 15.13
C TRP A 39 -6.86 -13.27 15.01
N ALA A 40 -5.99 -13.21 14.01
CA ALA A 40 -5.02 -14.27 13.80
C ALA A 40 -3.96 -14.36 14.92
N VAL A 41 -3.63 -13.25 15.59
CA VAL A 41 -2.76 -13.27 16.78
C VAL A 41 -3.48 -13.89 17.98
N GLU A 42 -4.78 -13.62 18.15
CA GLU A 42 -5.61 -14.22 19.21
C GLU A 42 -5.75 -15.73 19.03
N GLU A 43 -5.92 -16.20 17.80
CA GLU A 43 -5.95 -17.62 17.44
C GLU A 43 -4.56 -18.30 17.49
N GLY A 44 -3.48 -17.53 17.66
CA GLY A 44 -2.12 -18.05 17.75
C GLY A 44 -1.45 -18.36 16.40
N PHE A 45 -1.96 -17.81 15.29
CA PHE A 45 -1.31 -17.90 13.99
C PHE A 45 -0.10 -16.97 13.89
N GLU A 46 0.91 -17.39 13.12
CA GLU A 46 2.09 -16.57 12.87
C GLU A 46 1.82 -15.53 11.78
N VAL A 47 1.60 -14.27 12.21
CA VAL A 47 1.31 -13.16 11.30
C VAL A 47 2.50 -12.20 11.22
N PRO A 48 2.92 -11.78 10.02
CA PRO A 48 3.93 -10.74 9.89
C PRO A 48 3.43 -9.43 10.52
N ALA A 49 4.29 -8.81 11.34
CA ALA A 49 3.99 -7.57 12.07
C ALA A 49 3.58 -6.41 11.14
N ARG A 50 4.00 -6.46 9.87
CA ARG A 50 3.64 -5.50 8.81
C ARG A 50 3.57 -6.19 7.45
N GLY A 51 2.78 -5.62 6.55
CA GLY A 51 2.73 -6.05 5.15
C GLY A 51 1.47 -6.86 4.82
N ARG A 52 1.55 -7.64 3.73
CA ARG A 52 0.43 -8.49 3.31
C ARG A 52 0.28 -9.67 4.27
N LEU A 53 -0.96 -10.01 4.57
CA LEU A 53 -1.27 -11.27 5.21
C LEU A 53 -1.28 -12.38 4.14
N PRO A 54 -0.90 -13.61 4.51
CA PRO A 54 -1.11 -14.77 3.66
C PRO A 54 -2.61 -14.94 3.39
N GLN A 55 -2.95 -15.33 2.16
CA GLN A 55 -4.33 -15.52 1.72
C GLN A 55 -5.07 -16.54 2.60
N SER A 56 -4.37 -17.57 3.06
CA SER A 56 -4.91 -18.59 3.97
C SER A 56 -5.52 -18.00 5.25
N LEU A 57 -4.94 -16.94 5.84
CA LEU A 57 -5.53 -16.31 7.03
C LEU A 57 -6.77 -15.48 6.68
N VAL A 58 -6.80 -14.89 5.48
CA VAL A 58 -7.99 -14.16 5.01
C VAL A 58 -9.14 -15.12 4.78
N ASP A 59 -8.86 -16.28 4.18
CA ASP A 59 -9.87 -17.30 3.90
C ASP A 59 -10.42 -17.92 5.20
N GLU A 60 -9.56 -18.23 6.18
CA GLU A 60 -9.98 -18.72 7.50
C GLU A 60 -10.80 -17.68 8.26
N TYR A 61 -10.41 -16.40 8.19
CA TYR A 61 -11.19 -15.30 8.79
C TYR A 61 -12.57 -15.18 8.17
N VAL A 62 -12.68 -15.29 6.84
CA VAL A 62 -13.96 -15.27 6.11
C VAL A 62 -14.78 -16.55 6.37
N ALA A 63 -14.14 -17.68 6.67
CA ALA A 63 -14.86 -18.90 7.04
C ALA A 63 -15.40 -18.84 8.47
N ALA A 64 -14.68 -18.18 9.38
CA ALA A 64 -15.05 -18.00 10.77
C ALA A 64 -16.04 -16.84 11.02
N HIS A 65 -16.24 -15.94 10.03
CA HIS A 65 -17.00 -14.70 10.16
C HIS A 65 -18.03 -14.52 9.03
#